data_AF-A0A444W8B4-F1
#
_entry.id   AF-A0A444W8B4-F1
#
_cell.length_a   1.000
_cell.length_b   1.000
_cell.length_c   1.000
_cell.angle_alpha   90.00
_cell.angle_beta   90.00
_cell.angle_gamma   90.00
#
_symmetry.space_group_name_H-M   'P 1'
#
loop_
_entity.id
_entity.type
_entity.pdbx_description
1 polymer ?
#
loop_
_entity_poly.entity_id
_entity_poly.type
_entity_poly.pdbx_seq_one_letter_code
_entity_poly.pdbx_strand_id
1 'polypeptide(L)'
;MKKIIALFVIMLAFSVNATAQQKAASNQAVAQQQENYKVAAQKDLKALKEVVELEGTQEEAFMNLFTNKHQLLAMDLSQERKDILAESIESKINSTLTPEQNKKLATSPGLLKVLSH
;
A
#
# COMPACT_ATOMS: atom_id res chain seq x y z
N MET A 1 -52.16 -44.88 -16.66
CA MET A 1 -50.70 -44.77 -16.79
C MET A 1 -50.33 -43.54 -17.62
N LYS A 2 -49.15 -42.95 -17.37
CA LYS A 2 -48.50 -41.81 -18.05
C LYS A 2 -48.75 -40.42 -17.44
N LYS A 3 -47.99 -40.06 -16.39
CA LYS A 3 -47.65 -38.67 -16.04
C LYS A 3 -46.33 -38.60 -15.26
N ILE A 4 -45.20 -38.94 -15.88
CA ILE A 4 -43.86 -38.60 -15.34
C ILE A 4 -42.93 -38.28 -16.50
N ILE A 5 -43.07 -37.11 -17.12
CA ILE A 5 -42.03 -36.50 -17.96
C ILE A 5 -42.11 -34.99 -17.74
N ALA A 6 -41.60 -34.49 -16.61
CA ALA A 6 -41.52 -33.05 -16.35
C ALA A 6 -40.48 -32.70 -15.27
N LEU A 7 -39.38 -33.45 -15.15
CA LEU A 7 -38.42 -33.25 -14.04
C LEU A 7 -36.96 -33.39 -14.45
N PHE A 8 -36.57 -32.92 -15.64
CA PHE A 8 -35.17 -32.99 -16.07
C PHE A 8 -34.62 -31.75 -16.80
N VAL A 9 -35.29 -30.59 -16.73
CA VAL A 9 -34.86 -29.37 -17.45
C VAL A 9 -34.33 -28.26 -16.52
N ILE A 10 -34.43 -28.40 -15.19
CA ILE A 10 -34.11 -27.31 -14.25
C ILE A 10 -32.63 -27.28 -13.81
N MET A 11 -31.82 -28.31 -14.11
CA MET A 11 -30.42 -28.37 -13.64
C MET A 11 -29.36 -27.76 -14.57
N LEU A 12 -29.74 -27.11 -15.68
CA LEU A 12 -28.78 -26.53 -16.64
C LEU A 12 -28.51 -25.02 -16.46
N ALA A 13 -29.15 -24.34 -15.49
CA ALA A 13 -29.08 -22.88 -15.37
C ALA A 13 -27.99 -22.32 -14.42
N PHE A 14 -27.20 -23.16 -13.75
CA PHE A 14 -26.23 -22.70 -12.73
C PHE A 14 -24.76 -22.67 -13.18
N SER A 15 -24.42 -23.03 -14.42
CA SER A 15 -23.02 -23.16 -14.84
C SER A 15 -22.33 -21.86 -15.30
N VAL A 16 -23.01 -20.71 -15.33
CA VAL A 16 -22.46 -19.49 -15.97
C VAL A 16 -21.85 -18.46 -14.99
N ASN A 17 -21.86 -18.68 -13.67
CA ASN A 17 -21.44 -17.66 -12.69
C ASN A 17 -20.08 -17.88 -11.99
N ALA A 18 -19.35 -18.96 -12.27
CA ALA A 18 -18.07 -19.25 -11.62
C ALA A 18 -17.00 -18.15 -11.87
N THR A 19 -17.03 -17.51 -13.04
CA THR A 19 -16.05 -16.48 -13.43
C THR A 19 -16.28 -15.12 -12.72
N ALA A 20 -17.50 -14.83 -12.25
CA ALA A 20 -17.83 -13.56 -11.58
C ALA A 20 -17.49 -13.54 -10.08
N GLN A 21 -17.65 -14.67 -9.38
CA GLN A 21 -17.26 -14.78 -7.96
C GLN A 21 -15.74 -14.69 -7.77
N GLN A 22 -14.95 -15.28 -8.68
CA GLN A 22 -13.49 -15.23 -8.61
C GLN A 22 -12.96 -13.80 -8.81
N LYS A 23 -13.61 -12.99 -9.66
CA LYS A 23 -13.25 -11.60 -9.91
C LYS A 23 -13.65 -10.66 -8.76
N ALA A 24 -14.77 -10.93 -8.09
CA ALA A 24 -15.19 -10.16 -6.91
C ALA A 24 -14.25 -10.39 -5.71
N ALA A 25 -13.84 -11.65 -5.47
CA ALA A 25 -12.89 -11.99 -4.41
C ALA A 25 -11.49 -11.41 -4.66
N SER A 26 -11.01 -11.43 -5.91
CA SER A 26 -9.71 -10.81 -6.26
C SER A 26 -9.72 -9.29 -6.05
N ASN A 27 -10.83 -8.61 -6.39
CA ASN A 27 -10.95 -7.17 -6.21
C ASN A 27 -11.00 -6.77 -4.73
N GLN A 28 -11.63 -7.58 -3.89
CA GLN A 28 -11.65 -7.37 -2.44
C GLN A 28 -10.26 -7.54 -1.81
N ALA A 29 -9.51 -8.56 -2.23
CA ALA A 29 -8.14 -8.77 -1.76
C ALA A 29 -7.20 -7.61 -2.15
N VAL A 30 -7.30 -7.11 -3.38
CA VAL A 30 -6.51 -5.95 -3.85
C VAL A 30 -6.87 -4.68 -3.07
N ALA A 31 -8.16 -4.43 -2.81
CA ALA A 31 -8.59 -3.29 -2.02
C ALA A 31 -8.09 -3.35 -0.56
N GLN A 32 -8.16 -4.52 0.07
CA GLN A 32 -7.63 -4.72 1.43
C GLN A 32 -6.13 -4.48 1.49
N GLN A 33 -5.40 -4.94 0.47
CA GLN A 33 -3.95 -4.76 0.39
C GLN A 33 -3.57 -3.27 0.22
N GLN A 34 -4.33 -2.51 -0.58
CA GLN A 34 -4.15 -1.06 -0.69
C GLN A 34 -4.39 -0.33 0.63
N GLU A 35 -5.43 -0.71 1.38
CA GLU A 35 -5.68 -0.12 2.69
C GLU A 35 -4.58 -0.45 3.70
N ASN A 36 -4.02 -1.66 3.67
CA ASN A 36 -2.89 -2.02 4.52
C ASN A 36 -1.65 -1.13 4.26
N TYR A 37 -1.37 -0.80 2.99
CA TYR A 37 -0.27 0.11 2.65
C TYR A 37 -0.51 1.52 3.16
N LYS A 38 -1.74 2.03 3.07
CA LYS A 38 -2.09 3.34 3.63
C LYS A 38 -1.94 3.37 5.15
N VAL A 39 -2.36 2.31 5.84
CA VAL A 39 -2.19 2.20 7.30
C VAL A 39 -0.71 2.17 7.69
N ALA A 40 0.13 1.47 6.93
CA ALA A 40 1.58 1.47 7.15
C ALA A 40 2.19 2.85 6.88
N ALA A 41 1.78 3.51 5.79
CA ALA A 41 2.20 4.87 5.45
C ALA A 41 1.80 5.90 6.51
N GLN A 42 0.61 5.77 7.11
CA GLN A 42 0.16 6.61 8.22
C GLN A 42 1.06 6.48 9.46
N LYS A 43 1.58 5.27 9.73
CA LYS A 43 2.52 5.06 10.84
C LYS A 43 3.84 5.77 10.59
N ASP A 44 4.37 5.66 9.37
CA ASP A 44 5.61 6.34 8.97
C ASP A 44 5.44 7.87 9.02
N LEU A 45 4.32 8.39 8.49
CA LEU A 45 3.99 9.80 8.57
C LEU A 45 3.86 10.30 10.01
N LYS A 46 3.21 9.51 10.88
CA LYS A 46 3.09 9.86 12.30
C LYS A 46 4.47 9.94 12.96
N ALA A 47 5.34 8.95 12.73
CA ALA A 47 6.69 8.95 13.26
C ALA A 47 7.51 10.16 12.78
N LEU A 48 7.34 10.58 11.52
CA LEU A 48 7.96 11.80 11.01
C LEU A 48 7.41 13.06 11.72
N LYS A 49 6.08 13.15 11.90
CA LYS A 49 5.40 14.29 12.54
C LYS A 49 5.74 14.45 14.02
N GLU A 50 6.19 13.40 14.69
CA GLU A 50 6.66 13.47 16.08
C GLU A 50 7.98 14.27 16.22
N VAL A 51 8.75 14.40 15.13
CA VAL A 51 10.06 15.06 15.13
C VAL A 51 10.06 16.35 14.30
N VAL A 52 9.25 16.38 13.24
CA VAL A 52 9.22 17.46 12.26
C VAL A 52 7.81 18.00 12.14
N GLU A 53 7.66 19.31 12.35
CA GLU A 53 6.42 20.01 12.02
C GLU A 53 6.33 20.18 10.50
N LEU A 54 5.35 19.52 9.88
CA LEU A 54 5.14 19.54 8.44
C LEU A 54 4.26 20.72 8.04
N GLU A 55 4.52 21.30 6.88
CA GLU A 55 3.89 22.51 6.39
C GLU A 55 3.33 22.32 4.97
N GLY A 56 2.33 23.14 4.61
CA GLY A 56 1.77 23.18 3.26
C GLY A 56 1.33 21.80 2.77
N THR A 57 1.92 21.35 1.66
CA THR A 57 1.60 20.07 0.99
C THR A 57 2.51 18.92 1.41
N GLN A 58 3.40 19.10 2.39
CA GLN A 58 4.36 18.08 2.80
C GLN A 58 3.67 16.82 3.34
N GLU A 59 2.60 16.98 4.12
CA GLU A 59 1.86 15.84 4.68
C GLU A 59 1.28 14.93 3.59
N GLU A 60 0.69 15.51 2.55
CA GLU A 60 0.20 14.76 1.40
C GLU A 60 1.35 14.12 0.61
N ALA A 61 2.44 14.86 0.39
CA ALA A 61 3.62 14.34 -0.30
C ALA A 61 4.21 13.12 0.43
N PHE A 62 4.30 13.17 1.76
CA PHE A 62 4.79 12.05 2.57
C PHE A 62 3.81 10.88 2.62
N MET A 63 2.51 11.14 2.71
CA MET A 63 1.51 10.08 2.64
C MET A 63 1.65 9.29 1.34
N ASN A 64 1.80 10.00 0.21
CA ASN A 64 1.99 9.39 -1.10
C ASN A 64 3.33 8.64 -1.20
N LEU A 65 4.41 9.24 -0.70
CA LEU A 65 5.75 8.65 -0.68
C LEU A 65 5.75 7.32 0.08
N PHE A 66 5.25 7.31 1.31
CA PHE A 66 5.25 6.11 2.15
C PHE A 66 4.27 5.06 1.66
N THR A 67 3.11 5.45 1.10
CA THR A 67 2.18 4.49 0.48
C THR A 67 2.85 3.79 -0.70
N ASN A 68 3.55 4.55 -1.55
CA ASN A 68 4.29 3.98 -2.67
C ASN A 68 5.46 3.09 -2.22
N LYS A 69 6.18 3.49 -1.16
CA LYS A 69 7.22 2.64 -0.54
C LYS A 69 6.66 1.27 -0.15
N HIS A 70 5.58 1.24 0.63
CA HIS A 70 4.96 -0.02 1.10
C HIS A 70 4.40 -0.86 -0.05
N GLN A 71 3.87 -0.23 -1.10
CA GLN A 71 3.45 -0.93 -2.32
C GLN A 71 4.61 -1.62 -3.04
N LEU A 72 5.76 -0.95 -3.17
CA LEU A 72 6.94 -1.49 -3.84
C LEU A 72 7.62 -2.56 -2.98
N LEU A 73 7.72 -2.37 -1.67
CA LEU A 73 8.30 -3.36 -0.76
C LEU A 73 7.48 -4.64 -0.64
N ALA A 74 6.18 -4.58 -0.93
CA ALA A 74 5.33 -5.77 -1.01
C ALA A 74 5.57 -6.61 -2.27
N MET A 75 6.34 -6.10 -3.24
CA MET A 75 6.80 -6.88 -4.39
C MET A 75 8.01 -7.73 -3.99
N ASP A 76 8.25 -8.82 -4.71
CA ASP A 76 9.43 -9.66 -4.53
C ASP A 76 10.68 -8.99 -5.11
N LEU A 77 11.18 -7.97 -4.43
CA LEU A 77 12.39 -7.23 -4.79
C LEU A 77 13.63 -7.95 -4.25
N SER A 78 14.69 -8.00 -5.07
CA SER A 78 16.03 -8.36 -4.59
C SER A 78 16.52 -7.37 -3.53
N GLN A 79 17.49 -7.78 -2.71
CA GLN A 79 18.06 -6.90 -1.69
C GLN A 79 18.63 -5.61 -2.30
N GLU A 80 19.38 -5.73 -3.39
CA GLU A 80 19.91 -4.58 -4.13
C GLU A 80 18.82 -3.57 -4.55
N ARG A 81 17.67 -4.07 -5.02
CA ARG A 81 16.54 -3.21 -5.39
C ARG A 81 15.88 -2.54 -4.18
N LYS A 82 15.86 -3.21 -3.02
CA LYS A 82 15.39 -2.63 -1.77
C LYS A 82 16.33 -1.54 -1.27
N ASP A 83 17.64 -1.73 -1.41
CA ASP A 83 18.64 -0.74 -1.02
C ASP A 83 18.55 0.51 -1.91
N ILE A 84 18.40 0.34 -3.23
CA ILE A 84 18.15 1.45 -4.18
C ILE A 84 16.84 2.16 -3.87
N LEU A 85 15.77 1.42 -3.55
CA LEU A 85 14.50 2.00 -3.14
C LEU A 85 14.69 2.85 -1.89
N ALA A 86 15.36 2.33 -0.87
CA ALA A 86 15.62 3.05 0.37
C ALA A 86 16.39 4.36 0.12
N GLU A 87 17.47 4.33 -0.68
CA GLU A 87 18.21 5.53 -1.07
C GLU A 87 17.31 6.57 -1.77
N SER A 88 16.43 6.11 -2.67
CA SER A 88 15.46 6.98 -3.34
C SER A 88 14.46 7.60 -2.37
N ILE A 89 13.97 6.83 -1.39
CA ILE A 89 13.08 7.34 -0.35
C ILE A 89 13.81 8.36 0.54
N GLU A 90 15.04 8.10 0.98
CA GLU A 90 15.83 9.05 1.77
C GLU A 90 16.05 10.36 1.02
N SER A 91 16.43 10.29 -0.25
CA SER A 91 16.62 11.45 -1.10
C SER A 91 15.33 12.28 -1.26
N LYS A 92 14.18 11.61 -1.41
CA LYS A 92 12.87 12.27 -1.47
C LYS A 92 12.47 12.91 -0.15
N ILE A 93 12.74 12.25 0.99
CA ILE A 93 12.49 12.84 2.32
C ILE A 93 13.31 14.12 2.47
N ASN A 94 14.62 14.03 2.22
CA ASN A 94 15.53 15.16 2.39
C ASN A 94 15.21 16.33 1.45
N SER A 95 14.72 16.06 0.23
CA SER A 95 14.35 17.10 -0.74
C SER A 95 12.95 17.70 -0.52
N THR A 96 12.06 16.99 0.18
CA THR A 96 10.72 17.49 0.53
C THR A 96 10.75 18.39 1.75
N LEU A 97 11.66 18.12 2.69
CA LEU A 97 11.85 18.91 3.91
C LEU A 97 12.68 20.17 3.65
N THR A 98 12.42 21.22 4.44
CA THR A 98 13.29 22.40 4.49
C THR A 98 14.61 22.06 5.18
N PRO A 99 15.67 22.89 5.01
CA PRO A 99 16.93 22.69 5.73
C PRO A 99 16.76 22.60 7.25
N GLU A 100 15.87 23.40 7.83
CA GLU A 100 15.57 23.42 9.26
C GLU A 100 14.87 22.14 9.72
N GLN A 101 13.91 21.65 8.93
CA GLN A 101 13.22 20.39 9.17
C GLN A 101 14.18 19.19 9.06
N ASN A 102 15.09 19.20 8.08
CA ASN A 102 16.13 18.18 7.95
C ASN A 102 17.09 18.16 9.15
N LYS A 103 17.45 19.35 9.67
CA LYS A 103 18.22 19.44 10.92
C LYS A 103 17.47 18.84 12.10
N LYS A 104 16.16 19.07 12.22
CA LYS A 104 15.32 18.45 13.26
C LYS A 104 15.26 16.93 13.09
N LEU A 105 15.06 16.43 11.87
CA LEU A 105 15.05 14.99 11.61
C LEU A 105 16.38 14.32 11.99
N ALA A 106 17.51 14.97 11.72
CA ALA A 106 18.84 14.47 12.06
C ALA A 106 19.09 14.34 13.58
N THR A 107 18.29 14.97 14.43
CA THR A 107 18.40 14.80 15.90
C THR A 107 17.75 13.50 16.38
N SER A 108 17.01 12.80 15.52
CA SER A 108 16.40 11.49 15.79
C SER A 108 17.18 10.38 15.08
N PRO A 109 18.28 9.88 15.68
CA PRO A 109 19.16 8.92 15.03
C PRO A 109 18.39 7.64 14.67
N GLY A 110 18.55 7.20 13.43
CA GLY A 110 17.91 5.99 12.91
C GLY A 110 16.49 6.18 12.37
N LEU A 111 15.81 7.29 12.66
CA LEU A 111 14.46 7.52 12.14
C LEU A 111 14.44 7.59 10.61
N LEU A 112 15.38 8.31 9.99
CA LEU A 112 15.47 8.37 8.53
C LEU A 112 15.60 6.98 7.90
N LYS A 113 16.42 6.11 8.50
CA LYS A 113 16.62 4.73 8.05
C LYS A 113 15.33 3.89 8.19
N VAL A 114 14.59 4.08 9.28
CA VAL A 114 13.29 3.41 9.48
C VAL A 114 12.25 3.89 8.47
N LEU A 115 12.25 5.18 8.14
CA LEU A 115 11.31 5.74 7.16
C LEU A 115 11.63 5.31 5.73
N SER A 116 12.89 5.01 5.42
CA SER A 116 13.34 4.63 4.07
C SER A 116 13.27 3.14 3.76
N HIS A 117 13.42 2.27 4.77
CA HIS A 117 13.36 0.81 4.63
C HIS A 117 11.97 0.25 4.97
#